data_AF-A0A926RMC8-F1
#
_entry.id   AF-A0A926RMC8-F1
#
_cell.length_a   1.000
_cell.length_b   1.000
_cell.length_c   1.000
_cell.angle_alpha   90.00
_cell.angle_beta   90.00
_cell.angle_gamma   90.00
#
_symmetry.space_group_name_H-M   'P 1'
#
loop_
_entity.id
_entity.type
_entity.pdbx_description
1 polymer ?
#
loop_
_entity_poly.entity_id
_entity_poly.type
_entity_poly.pdbx_seq_one_letter_code
_entity_poly.pdbx_strand_id
1 'polypeptide(L)' 'NYQIDTYKKKIYIYGIAITSDEKDLVLKEAEEILDVEKVIASIMLVENLRIQKN' A
#
# COMPACT_ATOMS: atom_id res chain seq x y z
N ASN A 1 10.54 -3.36 0.15
CA ASN A 1 10.30 -3.94 1.48
C ASN A 1 8.91 -3.52 1.93
N TYR A 2 7.98 -4.47 1.93
CA TYR A 2 6.60 -4.26 2.38
C TYR A 2 6.42 -4.94 3.73
N GLN A 3 5.78 -4.23 4.66
CA GLN A 3 5.43 -4.77 5.97
C GLN A 3 3.91 -4.89 6.01
N ILE A 4 3.42 -6.11 6.16
CA ILE A 4 1.99 -6.45 6.14
C ILE A 4 1.62 -6.87 7.55
N ASP A 5 0.92 -5.98 8.27
CA ASP A 5 0.37 -6.26 9.60
C ASP A 5 -1.15 -6.38 9.49
N THR A 6 -1.68 -7.52 9.93
CA THR A 6 -3.12 -7.79 10.03
C THR A 6 -3.58 -7.55 11.46
N TYR A 7 -4.38 -6.51 11.68
CA TYR A 7 -4.95 -6.21 13.00
C TYR A 7 -6.48 -6.08 12.89
N LYS A 8 -7.22 -6.94 13.60
CA LYS A 8 -8.69 -6.96 13.63
C LYS A 8 -9.34 -6.96 12.23
N LYS A 9 -8.95 -7.90 11.35
CA LYS A 9 -9.45 -8.01 9.95
C LYS A 9 -9.21 -6.79 9.06
N LYS A 10 -8.35 -5.87 9.49
CA LYS A 10 -7.91 -4.73 8.69
C LYS A 10 -6.51 -4.98 8.20
N ILE A 11 -6.33 -4.87 6.89
CA ILE A 11 -5.03 -4.94 6.25
C ILE A 11 -4.51 -3.53 6.15
N TYR A 12 -3.32 -3.29 6.72
CA TYR A 12 -2.61 -2.05 6.53
C TYR A 12 -1.38 -2.31 5.65
N ILE A 13 -1.33 -1.60 4.53
CA ILE A 13 -0.23 -1.70 3.58
C ILE A 13 0.54 -0.40 3.64
N TYR A 14 1.76 -0.46 4.16
CA TYR A 14 2.68 0.68 4.18
C TYR A 14 3.83 0.37 3.23
N GLY A 15 4.05 1.27 2.29
CA GLY A 15 5.07 1.07 1.28
C GLY A 15 5.40 2.35 0.54
N ILE A 16 6.52 2.29 -0.15
CA ILE A 16 6.91 3.32 -1.11
C ILE A 16 6.77 2.66 -2.48
N ALA A 17 5.86 3.14 -3.31
CA ALA A 17 5.68 2.65 -4.67
C ALA A 17 6.36 3.59 -5.67
N ILE A 18 6.85 3.02 -6.75
CA ILE A 18 7.46 3.78 -7.84
C ILE A 18 6.38 4.19 -8.84
N THR A 19 5.37 3.36 -9.05
CA THR A 19 4.28 3.58 -9.99
C THR A 19 2.91 3.37 -9.34
N SER A 20 1.89 4.02 -9.90
CA SER A 20 0.48 3.80 -9.52
C SER A 20 0.01 2.37 -9.79
N ASP A 21 0.57 1.73 -10.82
CA ASP A 21 0.19 0.38 -11.23
C ASP A 21 0.55 -0.66 -10.15
N GLU A 22 1.73 -0.54 -9.51
CA GLU A 22 2.08 -1.40 -8.37
C GLU A 22 1.08 -1.25 -7.22
N LYS A 23 0.66 -0.01 -6.93
CA LYS A 23 -0.34 0.25 -5.89
C LYS A 23 -1.67 -0.43 -6.22
N ASP A 24 -2.14 -0.33 -7.46
CA ASP A 24 -3.42 -0.93 -7.86
C ASP A 24 -3.38 -2.45 -7.81
N LEU A 25 -2.26 -3.06 -8.20
CA LEU A 25 -2.07 -4.51 -8.11
C LEU A 25 -2.17 -5.01 -6.67
N VAL A 26 -1.46 -4.32 -5.77
CA VAL A 26 -1.42 -4.64 -4.34
C VAL A 26 -2.79 -4.42 -3.68
N LEU A 27 -3.54 -3.40 -4.10
CA LEU A 27 -4.90 -3.16 -3.62
C LEU A 27 -5.84 -4.31 -4.05
N LYS A 28 -5.73 -4.74 -5.30
CA LYS A 28 -6.56 -5.79 -5.88
C LYS A 28 -6.32 -7.14 -5.22
N GLU A 29 -5.06 -7.51 -5.00
CA GLU A 29 -4.73 -8.73 -4.26
C GLU A 29 -5.23 -8.66 -2.80
N ALA A 30 -5.19 -7.49 -2.17
CA ALA A 30 -5.69 -7.32 -0.81
C ALA A 30 -7.22 -7.37 -0.69
N GLU A 31 -7.96 -6.93 -1.72
CA GLU A 31 -9.42 -7.06 -1.79
C GLU A 31 -9.88 -8.49 -2.08
N GLU A 32 -9.07 -9.30 -2.77
CA GLU A 32 -9.37 -10.72 -3.02
C GLU A 32 -9.23 -11.61 -1.76
N ILE A 33 -8.66 -11.08 -0.67
CA ILE A 33 -8.57 -11.81 0.60
C ILE A 33 -9.95 -11.89 1.26
N LEU A 34 -10.56 -13.08 1.22
CA LEU A 34 -11.80 -13.39 1.93
C LEU A 34 -11.65 -13.15 3.44
N ASP A 35 -12.62 -12.45 4.03
CA ASP A 35 -12.73 -12.10 5.46
C ASP A 35 -11.95 -10.85 5.93
N VAL A 36 -11.62 -9.95 5.01
CA VAL A 36 -11.15 -8.59 5.31
C VAL A 36 -12.30 -7.60 5.44
N GLU A 37 -12.31 -6.86 6.54
CA GLU A 37 -13.30 -5.79 6.78
C GLU A 37 -12.89 -4.48 6.11
N LYS A 38 -11.58 -4.20 6.04
CA LYS A 38 -11.07 -2.94 5.48
C LYS A 38 -9.61 -3.07 5.04
N VAL A 39 -9.33 -2.67 3.80
CA VAL A 39 -7.97 -2.47 3.29
C VAL A 39 -7.62 -0.99 3.40
N ILE A 40 -6.51 -0.67 4.06
CA ILE A 40 -5.99 0.70 4.18
C ILE A 40 -4.57 0.69 3.63
N ALA A 41 -4.40 1.18 2.40
CA ALA A 41 -3.10 1.32 1.77
C ALA A 41 -2.59 2.76 1.90
N SER A 42 -1.48 2.93 2.61
CA SER A 42 -0.74 4.19 2.71
C SER A 42 0.56 4.05 1.95
N ILE A 43 0.46 4.21 0.63
CA ILE A 43 1.56 4.08 -0.31
C ILE A 43 2.02 5.48 -0.72
N MET A 44 3.28 5.82 -0.41
CA MET A 44 3.90 7.08 -0.84
C MET A 44 4.62 6.85 -2.18
N LEU A 45 4.48 7.79 -3.12
CA LEU A 45 5.24 7.74 -4.36
C LEU A 45 6.68 8.19 -4.13
N VAL A 46 7.65 7.46 -4.68
CA VAL A 46 9.08 7.87 -4.64
C VAL A 46 9.26 9.28 -5.19
N GLU A 47 8.46 9.67 -6.20
CA GLU A 47 8.49 11.01 -6.78
C GLU A 47 8.14 12.11 -5.77
N ASN A 48 7.25 11.82 -4.81
CA ASN A 48 6.91 12.75 -3.72
C ASN A 48 7.99 12.79 -2.63
N LEU A 49 8.75 11.69 -2.45
CA LEU A 49 9.89 11.61 -1.53
C LEU A 49 11.17 12.19 -2.15
N ARG A 50 11.22 12.40 -3.47
CA ARG A 50 12.20 13.27 -4.12
C ARG A 50 11.86 14.72 -3.76
N ILE A 51 12.07 15.03 -2.48
CA ILE A 51 12.24 16.39 -1.98
C ILE A 51 13.07 17.15 -3.00
N GLN A 52 12.52 18.28 -3.48
CA GLN A 52 13.22 19.27 -4.29
C GLN A 52 14.63 19.46 -3.73
N LYS A 53 15.64 18.91 -4.40
CA LYS A 53 16.99 19.44 -4.26
C LYS A 53 17.06 20.64 -5.19
N ASN A 54 16.91 21.81 -4.55
CA ASN A 54 17.06 23.19 -5.04
C ASN A 54 15.89 23.79 -5.82
#